data_AF-A0A5C6B9F4-F1
#
_entry.id   AF-A0A5C6B9F4-F1
#
_cell.length_a   1.000
_cell.length_b   1.000
_cell.length_c   1.000
_cell.angle_alpha   90.00
_cell.angle_beta   90.00
_cell.angle_gamma   90.00
#
_symmetry.space_group_name_H-M   'P 1'
#
loop_
_entity.id
_entity.type
_entity.pdbx_description
1 polymer ?
#
loop_
_entity_poly.entity_id
_entity_poly.type
_entity_poly.pdbx_seq_one_letter_code
_entity_poly.pdbx_strand_id
1 'polypeptide(L)'
;MPEMRSLRFETFDEAFEEAESLSRGKVRTTGNYTFGQIIEHLARTLDIVSGQRRGPTSSLAMRMFARLVRPFVLKKARPGFKLPVNAQSIFWPTEDVPTDQAMDHLRSAARVFQNMSPLPTHPFFGSMSRQQHDQLQCRHFELHLGFVHPD
;
A
#
# COMPACT_ATOMS: atom_id res chain seq x y z
N MET A 1 -5.75 -20.68 0.65
CA MET A 1 -5.40 -19.24 0.69
C MET A 1 -6.33 -18.58 1.70
N PRO A 2 -5.87 -17.60 2.50
CA PRO A 2 -6.75 -16.87 3.43
C PRO A 2 -7.94 -16.26 2.67
N GLU A 3 -9.08 -16.19 3.35
CA GLU A 3 -10.30 -15.52 2.86
C GLU A 3 -9.98 -14.05 2.52
N MET A 4 -10.54 -13.52 1.44
CA MET A 4 -10.27 -12.14 1.01
C MET A 4 -11.53 -11.54 0.37
N ARG A 5 -11.92 -10.34 0.81
CA ARG A 5 -12.98 -9.55 0.19
C ARG A 5 -12.55 -9.10 -1.21
N SER A 6 -13.50 -9.08 -2.14
CA SER A 6 -13.28 -8.54 -3.47
C SER A 6 -13.53 -7.03 -3.47
N LEU A 7 -12.46 -6.25 -3.43
CA LEU A 7 -12.51 -4.79 -3.50
C LEU A 7 -12.09 -4.28 -4.88
N ARG A 8 -12.70 -3.18 -5.31
CA ARG A 8 -12.34 -2.44 -6.52
C ARG A 8 -12.55 -0.95 -6.30
N PHE A 9 -11.48 -0.15 -6.39
CA PHE A 9 -11.53 1.32 -6.27
C PHE A 9 -11.16 1.95 -7.60
N GLU A 10 -11.93 2.94 -8.04
CA GLU A 10 -11.62 3.71 -9.25
C GLU A 10 -10.78 4.96 -8.92
N THR A 11 -10.83 5.42 -7.66
CA THR A 11 -10.04 6.56 -7.17
C THR A 11 -9.26 6.23 -5.91
N PHE A 12 -8.19 6.99 -5.64
CA PHE A 12 -7.43 6.85 -4.39
C PHE A 12 -8.28 7.25 -3.18
N ASP A 13 -9.17 8.24 -3.34
CA ASP A 13 -10.04 8.72 -2.27
C ASP A 13 -11.05 7.64 -1.84
N GLU A 14 -11.60 6.86 -2.76
CA GLU A 14 -12.43 5.68 -2.44
C GLU A 14 -11.64 4.64 -1.62
N ALA A 15 -10.39 4.38 -1.98
CA ALA A 15 -9.54 3.44 -1.28
C ALA A 15 -9.22 3.92 0.15
N PHE A 16 -8.98 5.22 0.31
CA PHE A 16 -8.71 5.85 1.59
C PHE A 16 -9.96 5.88 2.49
N GLU A 17 -11.14 6.20 1.94
CA GLU A 17 -12.40 6.18 2.71
C GLU A 17 -12.75 4.76 3.19
N GLU A 18 -12.43 3.70 2.43
CA GLU A 18 -12.60 2.33 2.94
C GLU A 18 -11.75 2.08 4.19
N ALA A 19 -10.50 2.55 4.23
CA ALA A 19 -9.65 2.42 5.41
C ALA A 19 -10.22 3.19 6.61
N GLU A 20 -10.69 4.42 6.39
CA GLU A 20 -11.38 5.23 7.41
C GLU A 20 -12.65 4.51 7.92
N SER A 21 -13.47 3.99 7.02
CA SER A 21 -14.70 3.27 7.35
C SER A 21 -14.44 2.03 8.22
N LEU A 22 -13.48 1.20 7.82
CA LEU A 22 -13.06 0.02 8.59
C LEU A 22 -12.54 0.40 9.99
N SER A 23 -11.85 1.54 10.13
CA SER A 23 -11.34 2.01 11.43
C SER A 23 -12.42 2.45 12.42
N ARG A 24 -13.61 2.82 11.94
CA ARG A 24 -14.75 3.20 12.79
C ARG A 24 -15.51 2.00 13.34
N GLY A 25 -15.31 0.81 12.76
CA GLY A 25 -16.03 -0.41 13.08
C GLY A 25 -15.16 -1.45 13.81
N LYS A 26 -15.81 -2.54 14.22
CA LYS A 26 -15.08 -3.75 14.59
C LYS A 26 -14.72 -4.50 13.31
N VAL A 27 -13.49 -5.00 13.27
CA VAL A 27 -12.99 -5.76 12.12
C VAL A 27 -12.23 -6.98 12.60
N ARG A 28 -12.28 -8.05 11.80
CA ARG A 28 -11.37 -9.19 11.90
C ARG A 28 -10.42 -9.20 10.70
N THR A 29 -9.19 -9.65 10.88
CA THR A 29 -8.24 -9.84 9.77
C THR A 29 -8.08 -11.32 9.44
N THR A 30 -7.65 -11.56 8.20
CA THR A 30 -7.34 -12.89 7.68
C THR A 30 -5.91 -12.88 7.18
N GLY A 31 -5.09 -13.84 7.62
CA GLY A 31 -3.64 -13.85 7.38
C GLY A 31 -2.82 -13.56 8.63
N ASN A 32 -1.62 -12.99 8.46
CA ASN A 32 -0.62 -12.88 9.53
C ASN A 32 -0.48 -11.47 10.13
N TYR A 33 -1.23 -10.49 9.63
CA TYR A 33 -1.09 -9.09 10.04
C TYR A 33 -2.37 -8.61 10.71
N THR A 34 -2.21 -7.81 11.78
CA THR A 34 -3.31 -7.11 12.42
C THR A 34 -3.79 -5.96 11.54
N PHE A 35 -4.96 -5.40 11.85
CA PHE A 35 -5.50 -4.30 11.06
C PHE A 35 -4.60 -3.06 11.13
N GLY A 36 -4.12 -2.68 12.32
CA GLY A 36 -3.19 -1.57 12.47
C GLY A 36 -1.87 -1.78 11.71
N GLN A 37 -1.35 -3.01 11.66
CA GLN A 37 -0.16 -3.31 10.85
C GLN A 37 -0.41 -3.15 9.34
N ILE A 38 -1.61 -3.52 8.86
CA ILE A 38 -2.02 -3.31 7.46
C ILE A 38 -2.10 -1.81 7.13
N ILE A 39 -2.73 -1.02 7.99
CA ILE A 39 -2.83 0.44 7.81
C ILE A 39 -1.45 1.09 7.83
N GLU A 40 -0.60 0.71 8.79
CA GLU A 40 0.77 1.20 8.88
C GLU A 40 1.59 0.84 7.63
N HIS A 41 1.38 -0.37 7.07
CA HIS A 41 2.01 -0.76 5.81
C HIS A 41 1.61 0.17 4.66
N LEU A 42 0.32 0.47 4.51
CA LEU A 42 -0.18 1.39 3.50
C LEU A 42 0.43 2.80 3.68
N ALA A 43 0.48 3.30 4.92
CA ALA A 43 1.07 4.61 5.24
C ALA A 43 2.57 4.67 4.84
N ARG A 44 3.35 3.66 5.23
CA ARG A 44 4.78 3.56 4.87
C ARG A 44 5.01 3.53 3.37
N THR A 45 4.13 2.86 2.61
CA THR A 45 4.25 2.85 1.15
C THR A 45 3.98 4.22 0.53
N LEU A 46 3.01 4.98 1.05
CA LEU A 46 2.74 6.37 0.64
C LEU A 46 3.93 7.28 0.94
N ASP A 47 4.55 7.15 2.11
CA ASP A 47 5.78 7.88 2.45
C ASP A 47 6.92 7.56 1.48
N ILE A 48 7.11 6.29 1.14
CA ILE A 48 8.18 5.86 0.25
C ILE A 48 7.97 6.42 -1.16
N VAL A 49 6.76 6.34 -1.70
CA VAL A 49 6.48 6.88 -3.04
C VAL A 49 6.52 8.41 -3.08
N SER A 50 6.24 9.06 -1.95
CA SER A 50 6.33 10.52 -1.77
C SER A 50 7.71 10.99 -1.32
N GLY A 51 8.69 10.09 -1.21
CA GLY A 51 10.07 10.41 -0.80
C GLY A 51 10.25 10.84 0.65
N GLN A 52 9.22 10.71 1.50
CA GLN A 52 9.30 10.99 2.95
C GLN A 52 10.03 9.88 3.72
N ARG A 53 10.10 8.67 3.13
CA ARG A 53 10.81 7.53 3.70
C ARG A 53 11.70 6.87 2.66
N ARG A 54 12.86 6.40 3.10
CA ARG A 54 13.76 5.63 2.22
C ARG A 54 13.17 4.25 1.95
N GLY A 55 12.86 3.98 0.68
CA GLY A 55 12.45 2.65 0.22
C GLY A 55 13.62 1.68 0.05
N PRO A 56 13.35 0.40 -0.27
CA PRO A 56 14.38 -0.57 -0.59
C PRO A 56 15.16 -0.16 -1.84
N THR A 57 16.43 -0.57 -1.90
CA THR A 57 17.24 -0.41 -3.11
C THR A 57 16.85 -1.44 -4.17
N SER A 58 16.46 -0.97 -5.35
CA SER A 58 16.15 -1.83 -6.49
C SER A 58 17.36 -1.96 -7.42
N SER A 59 17.80 -3.18 -7.70
CA SER A 59 18.82 -3.45 -8.73
C SER A 59 18.32 -3.08 -10.13
N LEU A 60 19.24 -2.88 -11.08
CA LEU A 60 18.86 -2.58 -12.47
C LEU A 60 17.98 -3.68 -13.08
N ALA A 61 18.31 -4.96 -12.84
CA ALA A 61 17.50 -6.09 -13.27
C ALA A 61 16.08 -6.05 -12.67
N MET A 62 15.97 -5.70 -11.39
CA MET A 62 14.68 -5.57 -10.71
C MET A 62 13.84 -4.42 -11.30
N ARG A 63 14.46 -3.29 -11.63
CA ARG A 63 13.79 -2.16 -12.31
C ARG A 63 13.32 -2.52 -13.73
N MET A 64 14.12 -3.30 -14.46
CA MET A 64 13.75 -3.79 -15.80
C MET A 64 12.57 -4.76 -15.73
N PHE A 65 12.60 -5.70 -14.79
CA PHE A 65 11.49 -6.62 -14.54
C PHE A 65 10.22 -5.87 -14.09
N ALA A 66 10.37 -4.88 -13.22
CA ALA A 66 9.26 -4.05 -12.74
C ALA A 66 8.50 -3.36 -13.89
N ARG A 67 9.21 -2.91 -14.94
CA ARG A 67 8.59 -2.32 -16.14
C ARG A 67 7.72 -3.31 -16.90
N LEU A 68 8.13 -4.59 -16.97
CA LEU A 68 7.36 -5.64 -17.64
C LEU A 68 6.08 -6.01 -16.85
N VAL A 69 6.16 -6.06 -15.51
CA VAL A 69 5.02 -6.44 -14.67
C VAL A 69 4.08 -5.27 -14.32
N ARG A 70 4.53 -4.02 -14.49
CA ARG A 70 3.74 -2.81 -14.20
C ARG A 70 2.30 -2.84 -14.76
N PRO A 71 2.04 -3.09 -16.05
CA PRO A 71 0.66 -3.07 -16.57
C PRO A 71 -0.24 -4.11 -15.90
N PHE A 72 0.31 -5.26 -15.50
CA PHE A 72 -0.43 -6.29 -14.79
C PHE A 72 -0.75 -5.85 -13.35
N VAL A 73 0.22 -5.26 -12.66
CA VAL A 73 0.03 -4.75 -11.29
C VAL A 73 -0.99 -3.62 -11.28
N LEU A 74 -0.92 -2.66 -12.22
CA LEU A 74 -1.87 -1.55 -12.34
C LEU A 74 -3.29 -2.03 -12.67
N LYS A 75 -3.45 -3.19 -13.32
CA LYS A 75 -4.75 -3.80 -13.58
C LYS A 75 -5.31 -4.51 -12.34
N LYS A 76 -4.47 -5.28 -11.64
CA LYS A 76 -4.83 -6.02 -10.42
C LYS A 76 -3.56 -6.46 -9.66
N ALA A 77 -3.41 -6.00 -8.42
CA ALA A 77 -2.41 -6.57 -7.51
C ALA A 77 -2.86 -7.97 -7.06
N ARG A 78 -1.90 -8.89 -6.89
CA ARG A 78 -2.15 -10.26 -6.45
C ARG A 78 -1.33 -10.58 -5.20
N PRO A 79 -1.87 -11.35 -4.25
CA PRO A 79 -1.09 -11.85 -3.13
C PRO A 79 -0.02 -12.84 -3.63
N GLY A 80 1.01 -13.06 -2.80
CA GLY A 80 2.03 -14.09 -3.04
C GLY A 80 3.36 -13.58 -3.61
N PHE A 81 3.50 -12.28 -3.87
CA PHE A 81 4.81 -11.69 -4.13
C PHE A 81 5.62 -11.66 -2.83
N LYS A 82 6.67 -12.48 -2.75
CA LYS A 82 7.58 -12.50 -1.60
C LYS A 82 8.65 -11.45 -1.80
N LEU A 83 8.63 -10.43 -0.95
CA LEU A 83 9.73 -9.48 -0.86
C LEU A 83 10.96 -10.18 -0.23
N PRO A 84 12.19 -9.81 -0.64
CA PRO A 84 13.38 -10.17 0.10
C PRO A 84 13.25 -9.80 1.59
N VAL A 85 13.78 -10.63 2.49
CA VAL A 85 13.62 -10.47 3.95
C VAL A 85 14.04 -9.09 4.45
N ASN A 86 15.13 -8.54 3.90
CA ASN A 86 15.63 -7.21 4.20
C ASN A 86 14.71 -6.06 3.72
N ALA A 87 13.84 -6.30 2.75
CA ALA A 87 12.83 -5.34 2.32
C ALA A 87 11.56 -5.43 3.17
N GLN A 88 11.28 -6.58 3.80
CA GLN A 88 10.06 -6.79 4.56
C GLN A 88 9.95 -5.82 5.75
N SER A 89 11.03 -5.61 6.51
CA SER A 89 11.07 -4.68 7.65
C SER A 89 10.96 -3.20 7.27
N ILE A 90 11.24 -2.85 6.00
CA ILE A 90 11.04 -1.49 5.50
C ILE A 90 9.54 -1.21 5.35
N PHE A 91 8.80 -2.20 4.85
CA PHE A 91 7.39 -2.04 4.50
C PHE A 91 6.43 -2.45 5.61
N TRP A 92 6.80 -3.39 6.47
CA TRP A 92 5.94 -3.90 7.54
C TRP A 92 6.50 -3.51 8.91
N PRO A 93 5.65 -3.05 9.85
CA PRO A 93 6.06 -2.95 11.25
C PRO A 93 6.38 -4.35 11.80
N THR A 94 7.40 -4.43 12.64
CA THR A 94 7.78 -5.67 13.34
C THR A 94 7.00 -5.88 14.63
N GLU A 95 6.46 -4.80 15.17
CA GLU A 95 5.61 -4.76 16.36
C GLU A 95 4.13 -4.63 15.97
N ASP A 96 3.25 -4.89 16.92
CA ASP A 96 1.84 -4.55 16.74
C ASP A 96 1.67 -3.04 16.80
N VAL A 97 0.77 -2.51 15.99
CA VAL A 97 0.54 -1.06 15.87
C VAL A 97 -0.92 -0.78 16.20
N PRO A 98 -1.23 0.05 17.21
CA PRO A 98 -2.60 0.47 17.49
C PRO A 98 -3.24 1.10 16.24
N THR A 99 -4.48 0.69 15.93
CA THR A 99 -5.19 1.15 14.72
C THR A 99 -5.25 2.68 14.63
N ASP A 100 -5.55 3.37 15.73
CA ASP A 100 -5.67 4.83 15.75
C ASP A 100 -4.35 5.52 15.37
N GLN A 101 -3.23 5.03 15.92
CA GLN A 101 -1.89 5.53 15.59
C GLN A 101 -1.55 5.29 14.11
N ALA A 102 -1.87 4.10 13.59
CA ALA A 102 -1.65 3.77 12.18
C ALA A 102 -2.51 4.64 11.26
N MET A 103 -3.76 4.92 11.63
CA MET A 103 -4.66 5.78 10.86
C MET A 103 -4.20 7.24 10.83
N ASP A 104 -3.68 7.76 11.95
CA ASP A 104 -3.10 9.12 11.98
C ASP A 104 -1.90 9.24 11.04
N HIS A 105 -1.05 8.21 11.00
CA HIS A 105 0.04 8.14 10.05
C HIS A 105 -0.47 8.05 8.61
N LEU A 106 -1.45 7.19 8.33
CA LEU A 106 -2.05 7.04 7.01
C LEU A 106 -2.65 8.37 6.50
N ARG A 107 -3.40 9.10 7.35
CA ARG A 107 -3.95 10.43 7.04
C ARG A 107 -2.86 11.42 6.65
N SER A 108 -1.78 11.49 7.43
CA SER A 108 -0.64 12.36 7.15
C SER A 108 0.03 12.02 5.81
N ALA A 109 0.34 10.73 5.60
CA ALA A 109 0.99 10.24 4.39
C ALA A 109 0.11 10.42 3.14
N ALA A 110 -1.20 10.18 3.24
CA ALA A 110 -2.17 10.42 2.17
C ALA A 110 -2.24 11.90 1.78
N ARG A 111 -2.28 12.81 2.78
CA ARG A 111 -2.26 14.25 2.54
C ARG A 111 -0.99 14.67 1.80
N VAL A 112 0.17 14.17 2.19
CA VAL A 112 1.44 14.46 1.50
C VAL A 112 1.40 13.94 0.06
N PHE A 113 1.02 12.68 -0.13
CA PHE A 113 0.93 12.03 -1.44
C PHE A 113 0.00 12.79 -2.41
N GLN A 114 -1.20 13.17 -1.96
CA GLN A 114 -2.17 13.88 -2.79
C GLN A 114 -1.71 15.27 -3.22
N ASN A 115 -1.03 16.00 -2.32
CA ASN A 115 -0.56 17.38 -2.57
C ASN A 115 0.79 17.45 -3.29
N MET A 116 1.49 16.33 -3.45
CA MET A 116 2.80 16.30 -4.09
C MET A 116 2.68 16.28 -5.62
N SER A 117 3.31 17.26 -6.27
CA SER A 117 3.46 17.31 -7.72
C SER A 117 4.74 18.06 -8.11
N PRO A 118 5.67 17.45 -8.87
CA PRO A 118 5.65 16.06 -9.33
C PRO A 118 5.98 15.06 -8.20
N LEU A 119 5.52 13.82 -8.33
CA LEU A 119 5.96 12.71 -7.47
C LEU A 119 7.39 12.26 -7.84
N PRO A 120 8.22 11.85 -6.86
CA PRO A 120 9.52 11.24 -7.12
C PRO A 120 9.44 10.00 -8.01
N THR A 121 10.59 9.61 -8.57
CA THR A 121 10.70 8.35 -9.33
C THR A 121 10.40 7.16 -8.41
N HIS A 122 9.42 6.34 -8.77
CA HIS A 122 9.02 5.19 -7.95
C HIS A 122 10.20 4.22 -7.76
N PRO A 123 10.53 3.77 -6.53
CA PRO A 123 11.72 2.95 -6.27
C PRO A 123 11.78 1.63 -7.05
N PHE A 124 10.63 0.98 -7.22
CA PHE A 124 10.49 -0.26 -8.00
C PHE A 124 10.13 -0.01 -9.47
N PHE A 125 9.02 0.68 -9.72
CA PHE A 125 8.50 0.86 -11.08
C PHE A 125 9.24 1.93 -11.90
N GLY A 126 9.98 2.88 -11.32
CA GLY A 126 10.60 3.99 -12.04
C GLY A 126 9.60 5.12 -12.33
N SER A 127 9.84 5.90 -13.39
CA SER A 127 8.98 7.04 -13.73
C SER A 127 7.55 6.60 -14.02
N MET A 128 6.60 7.30 -13.41
CA MET A 128 5.17 7.05 -13.50
C MET A 128 4.43 8.39 -13.56
N SER A 129 3.30 8.43 -14.27
CA SER A 129 2.40 9.58 -14.21
C SER A 129 1.64 9.60 -12.87
N ARG A 130 1.05 10.75 -12.52
CA ARG A 130 0.16 10.86 -11.35
C ARG A 130 -0.95 9.80 -11.37
N GLN A 131 -1.64 9.67 -12.51
CA GLN A 131 -2.69 8.65 -12.69
C GLN A 131 -2.19 7.22 -12.47
N GLN A 132 -0.97 6.89 -12.92
CA GLN A 132 -0.38 5.58 -12.68
C GLN A 132 -0.06 5.35 -11.21
N HIS A 133 0.38 6.39 -10.50
CA HIS A 133 0.59 6.33 -9.05
C HIS A 133 -0.73 6.10 -8.31
N ASP A 134 -1.77 6.87 -8.61
CA ASP A 134 -3.08 6.74 -7.99
C ASP A 134 -3.65 5.33 -8.22
N GLN A 135 -3.60 4.85 -9.47
CA GLN A 135 -4.08 3.51 -9.81
C GLN A 135 -3.27 2.42 -9.09
N LEU A 136 -1.95 2.57 -8.95
CA LEU A 136 -1.13 1.65 -8.16
C LEU A 136 -1.58 1.61 -6.70
N GLN A 137 -1.84 2.76 -6.09
CA GLN A 137 -2.32 2.83 -4.70
C GLN A 137 -3.70 2.16 -4.56
N CYS A 138 -4.62 2.37 -5.50
CA CYS A 138 -5.91 1.65 -5.50
C CYS A 138 -5.71 0.13 -5.49
N ARG A 139 -4.87 -0.40 -6.40
CA ARG A 139 -4.61 -1.85 -6.46
C ARG A 139 -3.96 -2.38 -5.19
N HIS A 140 -3.08 -1.58 -4.59
CA HIS A 140 -2.37 -1.92 -3.36
C HIS A 140 -3.32 -1.96 -2.16
N PHE A 141 -4.18 -0.95 -2.02
CA PHE A 141 -5.21 -0.90 -0.99
C PHE A 141 -6.20 -2.05 -1.11
N GLU A 142 -6.70 -2.34 -2.32
CA GLU A 142 -7.60 -3.49 -2.55
C GLU A 142 -7.00 -4.81 -2.07
N LEU A 143 -5.72 -5.03 -2.36
CA LEU A 143 -5.02 -6.24 -1.94
C LEU A 143 -4.99 -6.37 -0.41
N HIS A 144 -4.66 -5.28 0.29
CA HIS A 144 -4.46 -5.34 1.74
C HIS A 144 -5.75 -5.20 2.55
N LEU A 145 -6.62 -4.26 2.19
CA LEU A 145 -7.93 -4.10 2.81
C LEU A 145 -8.86 -5.27 2.50
N GLY A 146 -8.59 -6.03 1.43
CA GLY A 146 -9.27 -7.29 1.13
C GLY A 146 -9.12 -8.33 2.25
N PHE A 147 -8.05 -8.27 3.06
CA PHE A 147 -7.85 -9.19 4.20
C PHE A 147 -8.55 -8.75 5.48
N VAL A 148 -9.12 -7.54 5.52
CA VAL A 148 -9.83 -6.97 6.67
C VAL A 148 -11.32 -7.16 6.42
N HIS A 149 -12.06 -7.73 7.36
CA HIS A 149 -13.49 -7.99 7.24
C HIS A 149 -14.24 -7.20 8.32
N PRO A 150 -15.22 -6.36 7.99
CA PRO A 150 -16.09 -5.76 8.99
C PRO A 150 -16.94 -6.85 9.66
N ASP A 151 -17.18 -6.70 10.96
CA ASP A 151 -18.12 -7.54 11.72
C ASP A 151 -19.59 -7.21 11.39
#